data_AF-A0A1S2M3R7-F1
#
_entry.id   AF-A0A1S2M3R7-F1
#
_cell.length_a   1.000
_cell.length_b   1.000
_cell.length_c   1.000
_cell.angle_alpha   90.00
_cell.angle_beta   90.00
_cell.angle_gamma   90.00
#
_symmetry.space_group_name_H-M   'P 1'
#
loop_
_entity.id
_entity.type
_entity.pdbx_description
1 polymer ?
#
loop_
_entity_poly.entity_id
_entity_poly.type
_entity_poly.pdbx_seq_one_letter_code
_entity_poly.pdbx_strand_id
1 'polypeptide(L)'
;MYFLTTAGDSTTSENNAIYVIDEQVVEKYLSEEVMNSNFGGEIFVAYEILETDKNEGEIYLWALIQEYYEEGEALQTGSGMSVPIVLSVSVHNNDSLEVLNHSLPRDGTYYSEDIKEMFPKKIQSKILGYSSNDIGDLIEEMENKVKENY
;
A
#
# COMPACT_ATOMS: atom_id res chain seq x y z
N MET A 1 19.90 -45.27 34.90
CA MET A 1 21.04 -44.34 35.01
C MET A 1 21.37 -43.90 33.59
N TYR A 2 21.39 -42.58 33.37
CA TYR A 2 21.55 -41.87 32.11
C TYR A 2 22.76 -42.32 31.27
N PHE A 3 22.68 -42.19 29.94
CA PHE A 3 23.41 -41.15 29.20
C PHE A 3 22.68 -40.82 27.88
N LEU A 4 22.53 -39.51 27.67
CA LEU A 4 21.90 -38.83 26.54
C LEU A 4 22.87 -38.81 25.34
N THR A 5 22.36 -39.04 24.14
CA THR A 5 23.00 -38.52 22.93
C THR A 5 21.93 -38.08 21.93
N THR A 6 21.90 -36.78 21.65
CA THR A 6 21.51 -36.24 20.36
C THR A 6 22.36 -34.98 20.16
N ALA A 7 23.29 -35.08 19.22
CA ALA A 7 23.92 -33.93 18.59
C ALA A 7 23.20 -33.63 17.26
N GLY A 8 23.24 -32.36 16.87
CA GLY A 8 22.69 -31.84 15.60
C GLY A 8 21.41 -31.06 15.86
N ASP A 9 21.25 -29.80 15.45
CA ASP A 9 22.06 -28.90 14.66
C ASP A 9 21.50 -27.49 14.91
N SER A 10 22.30 -26.45 14.66
CA SER A 10 21.86 -25.06 14.74
C SER A 10 21.03 -24.67 13.51
N THR A 11 20.47 -23.44 13.51
CA THR A 11 19.75 -22.73 12.41
C THR A 11 18.25 -23.06 12.33
N THR A 12 17.25 -22.18 12.15
CA THR A 12 17.19 -20.79 11.61
C THR A 12 15.91 -20.08 12.10
N SER A 13 16.06 -18.75 12.24
CA SER A 13 15.11 -17.63 12.13
C SER A 13 13.77 -17.82 11.37
N GLU A 14 12.86 -16.88 11.67
CA GLU A 14 11.67 -16.39 10.92
C GLU A 14 10.28 -16.86 11.39
N ASN A 15 9.83 -16.29 12.51
CA ASN A 15 8.39 -16.11 12.75
C ASN A 15 7.95 -14.76 12.16
N ASN A 16 7.95 -14.64 10.83
CA ASN A 16 7.32 -13.53 10.12
C ASN A 16 5.80 -13.72 10.17
N ALA A 17 5.18 -13.33 11.28
CA ALA A 17 3.73 -13.25 11.36
C ALA A 17 3.26 -12.02 10.57
N ILE A 18 2.99 -12.23 9.27
CA ILE A 18 2.39 -11.28 8.35
C ILE A 18 1.06 -10.79 8.95
N TYR A 19 0.79 -9.47 8.90
CA TYR A 19 -0.52 -8.94 9.23
C TYR A 19 -1.58 -9.56 8.30
N VAL A 20 -2.74 -9.97 8.82
CA VAL A 20 -3.89 -10.14 7.93
C VAL A 20 -4.34 -8.73 7.56
N ILE A 21 -4.01 -8.32 6.35
CA ILE A 21 -4.32 -6.99 5.86
C ILE A 21 -5.79 -7.02 5.45
N ASP A 22 -6.61 -6.24 6.16
CA ASP A 22 -7.99 -6.04 5.77
C ASP A 22 -8.02 -5.03 4.61
N GLU A 23 -8.19 -5.56 3.40
CA GLU A 23 -8.16 -4.77 2.17
C GLU A 23 -9.21 -3.66 2.17
N GLN A 24 -10.38 -3.88 2.79
CA GLN A 24 -11.44 -2.87 2.87
C GLN A 24 -11.05 -1.72 3.78
N VAL A 25 -10.33 -1.99 4.87
CA VAL A 25 -9.83 -0.94 5.78
C VAL A 25 -8.79 -0.08 5.07
N VAL A 26 -7.85 -0.70 4.35
CA VAL A 26 -6.81 0.02 3.59
C VAL A 26 -7.43 0.82 2.46
N GLU A 27 -8.28 0.21 1.64
CA GLU A 27 -8.93 0.86 0.50
C GLU A 27 -9.76 2.07 0.95
N LYS A 28 -10.57 1.91 2.00
CA LYS A 28 -11.36 3.00 2.56
C LYS A 28 -10.48 4.14 3.07
N TYR A 29 -9.41 3.84 3.79
CA TYR A 29 -8.50 4.87 4.28
C TYR A 29 -7.86 5.64 3.12
N LEU A 30 -7.38 4.93 2.09
CA LEU A 30 -6.75 5.55 0.92
C LEU A 30 -7.74 6.44 0.14
N SER A 31 -9.00 6.02 0.01
CA SER A 31 -10.01 6.80 -0.74
C SER A 31 -10.55 8.00 0.04
N GLU A 32 -10.59 7.95 1.38
CA GLU A 32 -11.14 9.01 2.22
C GLU A 32 -10.08 10.03 2.72
N GLU A 33 -8.83 9.60 2.96
CA GLU A 33 -7.86 10.40 3.71
C GLU A 33 -6.64 10.88 2.90
N VAL A 34 -6.31 10.25 1.76
CA VAL A 34 -5.07 10.56 1.01
C VAL A 34 -5.29 11.61 -0.08
N MET A 35 -6.43 11.57 -0.77
CA MET A 35 -6.73 12.50 -1.86
C MET A 35 -8.18 12.99 -1.74
N ASN A 36 -8.40 14.28 -1.97
CA ASN A 36 -9.74 14.85 -2.06
C ASN A 36 -10.20 14.89 -3.52
N SER A 37 -11.50 14.71 -3.75
CA SER A 37 -12.11 14.92 -5.05
C SER A 37 -12.17 16.42 -5.39
N ASN A 38 -11.76 16.79 -6.59
CA ASN A 38 -11.72 18.20 -7.02
C ASN A 38 -12.94 18.58 -7.88
N PHE A 39 -13.63 17.60 -8.45
CA PHE A 39 -14.79 17.75 -9.32
C PHE A 39 -16.08 17.22 -8.67
N GLY A 40 -16.01 16.80 -7.40
CA GLY A 40 -17.14 16.21 -6.68
C GLY A 40 -17.43 14.77 -7.10
N GLY A 41 -16.46 14.12 -7.75
CA GLY A 41 -16.51 12.71 -8.12
C GLY A 41 -16.25 11.75 -6.96
N GLU A 42 -16.35 10.46 -7.29
CA GLU A 42 -16.00 9.36 -6.40
C GLU A 42 -14.52 9.00 -6.56
N ILE A 43 -13.85 8.69 -5.45
CA ILE A 43 -12.45 8.29 -5.43
C ILE A 43 -12.38 6.76 -5.44
N PHE A 44 -11.69 6.22 -6.44
CA PHE A 44 -11.38 4.81 -6.55
C PHE A 44 -9.89 4.57 -6.28
N VAL A 45 -9.57 3.39 -5.76
CA VAL A 45 -8.22 3.01 -5.34
C VAL A 45 -7.90 1.60 -5.85
N ALA A 46 -6.70 1.43 -6.37
CA ALA A 46 -6.05 0.14 -6.56
C ALA A 46 -4.63 0.24 -5.97
N TYR A 47 -4.11 -0.83 -5.37
CA TYR A 47 -2.78 -0.76 -4.74
C TYR A 47 -2.05 -2.11 -4.73
N GLU A 48 -0.72 -2.03 -4.73
CA GLU A 48 0.17 -3.16 -4.52
C GLU A 48 0.84 -3.01 -3.15
N ILE A 49 0.73 -4.04 -2.31
CA ILE A 49 1.50 -4.12 -1.06
C ILE A 49 2.91 -4.56 -1.39
N LEU A 50 3.89 -3.69 -1.14
CA LEU A 50 5.29 -3.92 -1.45
C LEU A 50 6.01 -4.63 -0.30
N GLU A 51 5.65 -4.29 0.94
CA GLU A 51 6.25 -4.84 2.16
C GLU A 51 5.41 -4.49 3.41
N THR A 52 5.62 -5.23 4.50
CA THR A 52 5.11 -4.87 5.83
C THR A 52 6.22 -4.93 6.89
N ASP A 53 6.24 -4.00 7.83
CA ASP A 53 7.07 -4.08 9.03
C ASP A 53 6.19 -4.10 10.28
N LYS A 54 6.14 -5.27 10.93
CA LYS A 54 5.32 -5.45 12.12
C LYS A 54 5.87 -4.80 13.38
N ASN A 55 7.18 -4.59 13.44
CA ASN A 55 7.81 -4.00 14.61
C ASN A 55 7.61 -2.49 14.62
N GLU A 56 7.70 -1.87 13.44
CA GLU A 56 7.46 -0.43 13.26
C GLU A 56 5.97 -0.10 13.10
N GLY A 57 5.13 -1.11 12.79
CA GLY A 57 3.71 -0.89 12.54
C GLY A 57 3.49 -0.18 11.22
N GLU A 58 4.14 -0.64 10.15
CA GLU A 58 4.12 0.01 8.85
C GLU A 58 3.72 -0.95 7.72
N ILE A 59 2.91 -0.44 6.79
CA ILE A 59 2.62 -1.08 5.51
C ILE A 59 3.17 -0.16 4.41
N TYR A 60 4.00 -0.72 3.54
CA TYR A 60 4.57 -0.01 2.40
C TYR A 60 3.85 -0.48 1.14
N LEU A 61 3.22 0.44 0.43
CA LEU A 61 2.42 0.12 -0.75
C LEU A 61 2.67 1.10 -1.89
N TRP A 62 2.35 0.69 -3.11
CA TRP A 62 2.16 1.59 -4.24
C TRP A 62 0.67 1.73 -4.51
N ALA A 63 0.14 2.95 -4.49
CA ALA A 63 -1.27 3.21 -4.73
C ALA A 63 -1.48 3.93 -6.06
N LEU A 64 -2.52 3.54 -6.77
CA LEU A 64 -3.19 4.31 -7.82
C LEU A 64 -4.52 4.78 -7.24
N ILE A 65 -4.68 6.10 -7.10
CA ILE A 65 -5.88 6.74 -6.55
C ILE A 65 -6.40 7.70 -7.60
N GLN A 66 -7.68 7.58 -7.98
CA GLN A 66 -8.25 8.34 -9.10
C GLN A 66 -9.70 8.73 -8.83
N GLU A 67 -10.01 10.00 -9.06
CA GLU A 67 -11.37 10.53 -9.07
C GLU A 67 -12.04 10.22 -10.41
N TYR A 68 -13.29 9.79 -10.36
CA TYR A 68 -14.20 9.67 -11.50
C TYR A 68 -15.47 10.47 -11.25
N TYR A 69 -15.93 11.21 -12.26
CA TYR A 69 -17.14 12.04 -12.16
C TYR A 69 -17.93 12.04 -13.46
N GLU A 70 -19.24 12.23 -13.38
CA GLU A 70 -20.11 12.35 -14.56
C GLU A 70 -20.11 13.78 -15.09
N GLU A 71 -19.81 13.93 -16.38
CA GLU A 71 -20.00 15.18 -17.12
C GLU A 71 -21.04 14.93 -18.24
N GLY A 72 -22.31 15.21 -17.93
CA GLY A 72 -23.42 14.90 -18.83
C GLY A 72 -23.67 13.40 -18.89
N GLU A 73 -23.55 12.80 -20.07
CA GLU A 73 -23.69 11.34 -20.28
C GLU A 73 -22.34 10.61 -20.28
N ALA A 74 -21.22 11.31 -20.04
CA ALA A 74 -19.88 10.75 -20.11
C ALA A 74 -19.23 10.69 -18.73
N LEU A 75 -18.65 9.54 -18.40
CA LEU A 75 -17.76 9.41 -17.25
C LEU A 75 -16.39 10.01 -17.58
N GLN A 76 -15.90 10.90 -16.73
CA GLN A 76 -14.61 11.59 -16.86
C GLN A 76 -13.67 11.20 -15.71
N THR A 77 -12.37 11.37 -15.95
CA THR A 77 -11.33 11.27 -14.92
C THR A 77 -11.03 12.66 -14.35
N GLY A 78 -11.00 12.76 -13.02
CA GLY A 78 -10.68 13.96 -12.26
C GLY A 78 -9.25 13.95 -11.71
N SER A 79 -9.08 14.40 -10.47
CA SER A 79 -7.79 14.31 -9.79
C SER A 79 -7.30 12.87 -9.65
N GLY A 80 -6.00 12.65 -9.76
CA GLY A 80 -5.41 11.32 -9.55
C GLY A 80 -3.94 11.38 -9.19
N MET A 81 -3.46 10.32 -8.58
CA MET A 81 -2.07 10.13 -8.21
C MET A 81 -1.67 8.67 -8.28
N SER A 82 -0.41 8.44 -8.62
CA SER A 82 0.22 7.12 -8.53
C SER A 82 1.54 7.25 -7.81
N VAL A 83 1.60 6.80 -6.56
CA VAL A 83 2.71 7.08 -5.65
C VAL A 83 2.93 5.94 -4.66
N PRO A 84 4.15 5.78 -4.14
CA PRO A 84 4.39 4.94 -2.99
C PRO A 84 3.92 5.64 -1.71
N ILE A 85 3.36 4.87 -0.79
CA ILE A 85 2.79 5.34 0.48
C ILE A 85 3.32 4.48 1.61
N VAL A 86 3.62 5.11 2.74
CA VAL A 86 3.79 4.44 4.03
C VAL A 86 2.53 4.65 4.85
N LEU A 87 1.87 3.56 5.24
CA LEU A 87 0.78 3.60 6.22
C LEU A 87 1.31 3.20 7.58
N SER A 88 1.10 4.03 8.60
CA SER A 88 1.30 3.60 9.99
C SER A 88 0.03 2.94 10.49
N VAL A 89 0.16 1.75 11.07
CA VAL A 89 -0.97 0.90 11.46
C VAL A 89 -0.83 0.39 12.88
N SER A 90 -1.97 0.11 13.51
CA SER A 90 -2.07 -0.60 14.76
C SER A 90 -2.87 -1.89 14.57
N VAL A 91 -2.49 -2.95 15.30
CA VAL A 91 -3.28 -4.18 15.36
C VAL A 91 -3.75 -4.40 16.79
N HIS A 92 -5.06 -4.48 16.94
CA HIS A 92 -5.72 -4.68 18.22
C HIS A 92 -5.72 -6.16 18.61
N ASN A 93 -6.05 -6.47 19.88
CA ASN A 93 -6.01 -7.83 20.42
C ASN A 93 -6.96 -8.84 19.74
N ASN A 94 -7.90 -8.36 18.92
CA ASN A 94 -8.83 -9.13 18.09
C ASN A 94 -8.34 -9.26 16.64
N ASP A 95 -7.07 -8.99 16.38
CA ASP A 95 -6.44 -8.96 15.04
C ASP A 95 -7.05 -7.93 14.07
N SER A 96 -7.84 -6.96 14.56
CA SER A 96 -8.34 -5.90 13.68
C SER A 96 -7.25 -4.86 13.39
N LEU A 97 -7.02 -4.60 12.11
CA LEU A 97 -6.14 -3.55 11.60
C LEU A 97 -6.83 -2.18 11.72
N GLU A 98 -6.07 -1.19 12.15
CA GLU A 98 -6.45 0.23 12.12
C GLU A 98 -5.33 1.02 11.44
N VAL A 99 -5.67 1.83 10.44
CA VAL A 99 -4.72 2.77 9.83
C VAL A 99 -4.75 4.07 10.62
N LEU A 100 -3.59 4.47 11.16
CA LEU A 100 -3.45 5.62 12.04
C LEU A 100 -3.15 6.90 11.26
N ASN A 101 -2.26 6.82 10.27
CA ASN A 101 -1.89 7.91 9.37
C ASN A 101 -1.22 7.38 8.09
N HIS A 102 -0.82 8.30 7.22
CA HIS A 102 0.02 8.00 6.07
C HIS A 102 1.13 9.05 5.89
N SER A 103 2.18 8.66 5.16
CA SER A 103 3.25 9.55 4.70
C SER A 103 3.51 9.36 3.21
N LEU A 104 3.72 10.47 2.50
CA LEU A 104 4.01 10.52 1.07
C LEU A 104 5.40 11.11 0.84
N PRO A 105 6.19 10.59 -0.13
CA PRO A 105 7.40 11.27 -0.55
C PRO A 105 7.05 12.59 -1.22
N ARG A 106 7.94 13.57 -1.13
CA ARG A 106 7.85 14.84 -1.83
C ARG A 106 8.17 14.67 -3.31
N ASP A 107 7.63 15.56 -4.12
CA ASP A 107 7.83 15.56 -5.56
C ASP A 107 9.23 16.02 -5.99
N GLY A 108 9.56 15.70 -7.24
CA GLY A 108 10.71 16.26 -7.95
C GLY A 108 12.04 15.79 -7.39
N THR A 109 12.97 16.72 -7.15
CA THR A 109 14.35 16.40 -6.78
C THR A 109 14.49 15.76 -5.40
N TYR A 110 13.47 15.90 -4.54
CA TYR A 110 13.46 15.31 -3.20
C TYR A 110 12.96 13.87 -3.18
N TYR A 111 12.25 13.44 -4.24
CA TYR A 111 11.60 12.12 -4.29
C TYR A 111 12.58 10.98 -3.97
N SER A 112 13.72 10.93 -4.66
CA SER A 112 14.68 9.84 -4.46
C SER A 112 15.38 9.85 -3.09
N GLU A 113 15.42 10.99 -2.40
CA GLU A 113 15.92 11.10 -1.02
C GLU A 113 14.86 10.56 -0.06
N ASP A 114 13.61 11.00 -0.21
CA ASP A 114 12.48 10.52 0.59
C ASP A 114 12.27 9.01 0.46
N ILE A 115 12.42 8.44 -0.74
CA ILE A 115 12.35 6.98 -0.90
C ILE A 115 13.41 6.26 -0.05
N LYS A 116 14.62 6.83 0.09
CA LYS A 116 15.68 6.22 0.87
C LYS A 116 15.47 6.33 2.37
N GLU A 117 14.84 7.43 2.81
CA GLU A 117 14.56 7.71 4.21
C GLU A 117 13.31 6.96 4.71
N MET A 118 12.26 6.90 3.89
CA MET A 118 10.95 6.40 4.30
C MET A 118 10.74 4.91 4.10
N PHE A 119 11.47 4.26 3.18
CA PHE A 119 11.19 2.88 2.78
C PHE A 119 12.36 1.93 3.08
N PRO A 120 12.08 0.66 3.45
CA PRO A 120 13.10 -0.35 3.64
C PRO A 120 14.00 -0.53 2.42
N LYS A 121 15.31 -0.64 2.63
CA LYS A 121 16.32 -0.73 1.57
C LYS A 121 16.03 -1.80 0.51
N LYS A 122 15.38 -2.91 0.89
CA LYS A 122 15.02 -4.02 -0.01
C LYS A 122 13.99 -3.64 -1.08
N ILE A 123 13.09 -2.68 -0.81
CA ILE A 123 12.04 -2.27 -1.76
C ILE A 123 12.35 -0.95 -2.49
N GLN A 124 13.34 -0.18 -2.04
CA GLN A 124 13.69 1.12 -2.64
C GLN A 124 13.95 1.05 -4.15
N SER A 125 14.70 0.04 -4.61
CA SER A 125 14.97 -0.12 -6.06
C SER A 125 13.71 -0.44 -6.87
N LYS A 126 12.76 -1.17 -6.29
CA LYS A 126 11.46 -1.45 -6.93
C LYS A 126 10.65 -0.16 -7.04
N ILE A 127 10.57 0.62 -5.97
CA ILE A 127 9.86 1.91 -5.93
C ILE A 127 10.46 2.91 -6.94
N LEU A 128 11.79 3.07 -6.94
CA LEU A 128 12.47 4.00 -7.87
C LEU A 128 12.40 3.55 -9.33
N GLY A 129 12.21 2.26 -9.57
CA GLY A 129 12.03 1.67 -10.89
C GLY A 129 10.58 1.46 -11.29
N TYR A 130 9.62 1.83 -10.44
CA TYR A 130 8.20 1.53 -10.66
C TYR A 130 7.73 2.21 -11.93
N SER A 131 7.21 1.42 -12.86
CA SER A 131 7.01 1.81 -14.24
C SER A 131 5.59 1.52 -14.72
N SER A 132 5.30 1.92 -15.96
CA SER A 132 4.04 1.61 -16.64
C SER A 132 3.78 0.10 -16.78
N ASN A 133 4.82 -0.74 -16.67
CA ASN A 133 4.64 -2.19 -16.68
C ASN A 133 4.14 -2.72 -15.32
N ASP A 134 4.52 -2.05 -14.23
CA ASP A 134 4.16 -2.44 -12.86
C ASP A 134 2.78 -1.89 -12.46
N ILE A 135 2.31 -0.84 -13.13
CA ILE A 135 1.00 -0.24 -12.87
C ILE A 135 -0.15 -0.89 -13.66
N GLY A 136 0.16 -1.76 -14.63
CA GLY A 136 -0.84 -2.36 -15.53
C GLY A 136 -1.95 -3.10 -14.76
N ASP A 137 -1.57 -3.92 -13.80
CA ASP A 137 -2.51 -4.67 -12.96
C ASP A 137 -3.39 -3.72 -12.13
N LEU A 138 -2.83 -2.62 -11.61
CA LEU A 138 -3.57 -1.62 -10.86
C LEU A 138 -4.56 -0.85 -11.74
N ILE A 139 -4.19 -0.57 -13.00
CA ILE A 139 -5.11 0.04 -13.97
C ILE A 139 -6.26 -0.91 -14.27
N GLU A 140 -5.99 -2.20 -14.49
CA GLU A 140 -7.04 -3.19 -14.76
C GLU A 140 -8.00 -3.33 -13.57
N GLU A 141 -7.46 -3.40 -12.34
CA GLU A 141 -8.27 -3.42 -11.12
C GLU A 141 -9.14 -2.17 -11.00
N MET A 142 -8.54 -0.98 -11.21
CA MET A 142 -9.24 0.30 -11.17
C MET A 142 -10.40 0.34 -12.18
N GLU A 143 -10.14 -0.05 -13.43
CA GLU A 143 -11.17 -0.08 -14.46
C GLU A 143 -12.32 -1.03 -14.14
N ASN A 144 -12.03 -2.17 -13.51
CA ASN A 144 -13.05 -3.12 -13.12
C ASN A 144 -13.92 -2.56 -11.99
N LYS A 145 -13.31 -1.93 -10.96
CA LYS A 145 -14.05 -1.25 -9.88
C LYS A 145 -14.95 -0.16 -10.41
N VAL A 146 -14.46 0.66 -11.34
CA VAL A 146 -15.27 1.73 -11.95
C VAL A 146 -16.45 1.16 -12.75
N LYS A 147 -16.27 0.08 -13.52
CA LYS A 147 -17.35 -0.59 -14.27
C LYS A 147 -18.41 -1.26 -13.38
N GLU A 148 -18.07 -1.60 -12.14
CA GLU A 148 -19.03 -2.16 -11.18
C GLU A 148 -19.89 -1.07 -10.53
N ASN A 149 -19.39 0.18 -10.51
CA ASN A 149 -20.05 1.32 -9.87
C ASN A 149 -20.83 2.22 -10.85
N TYR A 150 -20.58 2.11 -12.17
CA TYR A 150 -21.24 2.88 -13.24
C TYR A 150 -21.77 1.97 -14.35
#